data_AF-A0A2A4PRD5-F1
#
_entry.id   AF-A0A2A4PRD5-F1
#
_cell.length_a   1.000
_cell.length_b   1.000
_cell.length_c   1.000
_cell.angle_alpha   90.00
_cell.angle_beta   90.00
_cell.angle_gamma   90.00
#
_symmetry.space_group_name_H-M   'P 1'
#
loop_
_entity.id
_entity.type
_entity.pdbx_description
1 polymer ?
#
loop_
_entity_poly.entity_id
_entity_poly.type
_entity_poly.pdbx_seq_one_letter_code
_entity_poly.pdbx_strand_id
1 'polypeptide(L)' 'MSLGLVGPIEIAGWWALLDGQVYPASVTALTPMSVAAFEASGLTLLMNLDPEIGYLIHRRLSGILFLQYQTALQAIKTAM' A
#
# COMPACT_ATOMS: atom_id res chain seq x y z
N MET A 1 -16.88 -11.20 -0.58
CA MET A 1 -16.54 -9.92 0.07
C MET A 1 -15.11 -9.58 -0.31
N SER A 2 -14.86 -8.48 -1.03
CA SER A 2 -13.50 -7.93 -1.20
C SER A 2 -13.28 -6.86 -0.12
N LEU A 3 -12.11 -6.88 0.52
CA LEU A 3 -11.73 -5.87 1.53
C LEU A 3 -11.50 -4.47 0.93
N GLY A 4 -11.30 -4.37 -0.39
CA GLY A 4 -11.14 -3.13 -1.14
C GLY A 4 -10.82 -3.38 -2.61
N LEU A 5 -10.87 -2.34 -3.43
CA LEU A 5 -10.33 -2.33 -4.80
C LEU A 5 -9.04 -1.51 -4.80
N VAL A 6 -8.06 -1.94 -5.60
CA VAL A 6 -6.78 -1.25 -5.78
C VAL A 6 -6.62 -0.87 -7.24
N GLY A 7 -6.46 0.42 -7.52
CA GLY A 7 -6.36 0.99 -8.86
C GLY A 7 -4.95 1.50 -9.21
N PRO A 8 -4.82 2.27 -10.31
CA PRO A 8 -3.57 2.93 -10.65
C PRO A 8 -3.10 3.88 -9.53
N ILE A 9 -1.79 3.91 -9.26
CA ILE A 9 -1.14 4.78 -8.25
C ILE A 9 -1.46 4.35 -6.80
N GLU A 10 -2.26 3.29 -6.63
CA GLU A 10 -2.62 2.73 -5.34
C GLU A 10 -1.68 1.59 -4.93
N ILE A 11 -1.58 1.33 -3.63
CA ILE A 11 -0.66 0.35 -3.05
C ILE A 11 -1.44 -0.77 -2.37
N ALA A 12 -0.95 -1.99 -2.54
CA ALA A 12 -1.34 -3.16 -1.79
C ALA A 12 -0.13 -3.72 -1.01
N GLY A 13 -0.39 -4.38 0.12
CA GLY A 13 0.65 -5.12 0.84
C GLY A 13 1.60 -4.26 1.69
N TRP A 14 1.30 -2.99 1.94
CA TRP A 14 2.14 -2.10 2.74
C TRP A 14 2.39 -2.59 4.18
N TRP A 15 1.51 -3.44 4.73
CA TRP A 15 1.73 -4.10 6.03
C TRP A 15 2.98 -4.99 6.06
N ALA A 16 3.51 -5.43 4.91
CA ALA A 16 4.76 -6.18 4.86
C ALA A 16 5.98 -5.38 5.34
N LEU A 17 5.88 -4.06 5.44
CA LEU A 17 6.93 -3.19 6.01
C LEU A 17 6.88 -3.11 7.54
N LEU A 18 5.82 -3.63 8.16
CA LEU A 18 5.69 -3.66 9.61
C LEU A 18 6.24 -5.00 10.12
N ASP A 19 7.20 -4.93 11.05
CA ASP A 19 7.84 -6.12 11.60
C ASP A 19 6.81 -7.08 12.22
N GLY A 20 6.95 -8.36 11.88
CA GLY A 20 6.13 -9.45 12.42
C GLY A 20 4.68 -9.52 11.90
N GLN A 21 4.30 -8.72 10.90
CA GLN A 21 2.94 -8.77 10.35
C GLN A 21 2.78 -9.84 9.27
N VAL A 22 1.70 -10.61 9.37
CA VAL A 22 1.25 -11.54 8.32
C VAL A 22 0.34 -10.78 7.35
N TYR A 23 0.43 -11.07 6.05
CA TYR A 23 -0.50 -10.53 5.06
C TYR A 23 -1.95 -10.81 5.47
N PRO A 24 -2.76 -9.77 5.72
CA PRO A 24 -4.12 -9.95 6.25
C PRO A 24 -5.13 -10.32 5.17
N ALA A 25 -4.73 -10.18 3.91
CA ALA A 25 -5.57 -10.32 2.75
C ALA A 25 -4.72 -10.74 1.56
N SER A 26 -5.32 -11.54 0.68
CA SER A 26 -4.80 -11.80 -0.66
C SER A 26 -5.26 -10.70 -1.63
N VAL A 27 -4.46 -10.47 -2.67
CA VAL A 27 -4.79 -9.54 -3.74
C VAL A 27 -4.77 -10.30 -5.06
N THR A 28 -5.85 -10.16 -5.81
CA THR A 28 -6.02 -10.81 -7.11
C THR A 28 -6.32 -9.74 -8.15
N ALA A 29 -5.59 -9.77 -9.26
CA ALA A 29 -5.84 -8.87 -10.38
C ALA A 29 -7.20 -9.20 -11.03
N LEU A 30 -8.09 -8.19 -11.12
CA LEU A 30 -9.40 -8.32 -11.77
C LEU A 30 -9.35 -8.00 -13.28
N THR A 31 -8.33 -7.24 -13.70
CA THR A 31 -8.07 -6.85 -15.08
C THR A 31 -6.56 -6.93 -15.35
N PRO A 32 -6.13 -7.04 -16.62
CA PRO A 32 -4.71 -6.96 -16.95
C PRO A 32 -4.11 -5.64 -16.43
N MET A 33 -3.03 -5.74 -15.66
CA MET A 33 -2.38 -4.58 -15.04
C MET A 33 -0.86 -4.76 -14.98
N SER A 34 -0.14 -3.64 -14.91
CA SER A 34 1.30 -3.62 -14.61
C SER A 34 1.50 -3.19 -13.17
N VAL A 35 2.35 -3.91 -12.43
CA VAL A 35 2.64 -3.63 -11.03
C VAL A 35 4.14 -3.48 -10.83
N ALA A 36 4.53 -2.50 -10.01
CA ALA A 36 5.87 -2.44 -9.46
C ALA A 36 5.90 -3.26 -8.16
N ALA A 37 6.59 -4.40 -8.20
CA ALA A 37 6.76 -5.24 -7.03
C ALA A 37 8.06 -4.88 -6.30
N PHE A 38 7.98 -4.73 -4.99
CA PHE A 38 9.13 -4.45 -4.13
C PHE A 38 9.29 -5.58 -3.11
N GLU A 39 10.53 -6.02 -2.92
CA GLU A 39 10.84 -6.93 -1.83
C GLU A 39 10.84 -6.13 -0.51
N ALA A 40 9.96 -6.52 0.43
CA ALA A 40 9.80 -5.77 1.68
C ALA A 40 11.09 -5.74 2.50
N SER A 41 11.83 -6.85 2.57
CA SER A 41 13.14 -6.94 3.24
C SER A 41 14.15 -5.93 2.68
N GLY A 42 14.29 -5.86 1.35
CA GLY A 42 15.20 -4.94 0.68
C GLY A 42 14.79 -3.48 0.88
N LEU A 43 13.50 -3.19 0.81
CA LEU A 43 12.98 -1.84 1.06
C LEU A 43 13.19 -1.42 2.53
N THR A 44 12.89 -2.30 3.48
CA THR A 44 13.14 -2.07 4.92
C THR A 44 14.62 -1.87 5.20
N LEU A 45 15.50 -2.66 4.59
CA LEU A 45 16.95 -2.47 4.72
C LEU A 45 17.38 -1.09 4.21
N LEU A 46 16.93 -0.69 3.01
CA LEU A 46 17.24 0.63 2.45
C LEU A 46 16.78 1.76 3.37
N MET A 47 15.57 1.64 3.92
CA MET A 47 15.00 2.63 4.84
C MET A 47 15.76 2.70 6.18
N ASN A 48 16.37 1.61 6.62
CA ASN A 48 17.17 1.54 7.84
C ASN A 48 18.62 1.99 7.65
N LEU A 49 19.17 1.88 6.43
CA LEU A 49 20.53 2.32 6.11
C LEU A 49 20.67 3.85 6.13
N ASP A 50 19.60 4.56 5.75
CA ASP A 50 19.57 6.02 5.72
C ASP A 50 18.20 6.52 6.24
N PRO A 51 18.16 7.12 7.46
CA PRO A 51 16.93 7.65 8.04
C PRO A 51 16.24 8.72 7.20
N GLU A 52 16.97 9.50 6.40
CA GLU A 52 16.36 10.51 5.52
C GLU A 52 15.58 9.83 4.39
N ILE A 53 16.16 8.79 3.79
CA ILE A 53 15.49 7.95 2.80
C ILE A 53 14.29 7.25 3.43
N GLY A 54 14.45 6.66 4.62
CA GLY A 54 13.38 6.02 5.37
C GLY A 54 12.20 6.94 5.62
N TYR A 55 12.45 8.16 6.12
CA TYR A 55 11.43 9.17 6.34
C TYR A 55 10.71 9.56 5.05
N LEU A 56 11.46 9.76 3.96
CA LEU A 56 10.89 10.19 2.68
C LEU A 56 9.97 9.12 2.09
N ILE A 57 10.38 7.84 2.17
CA ILE A 57 9.56 6.70 1.75
C ILE A 57 8.30 6.60 2.61
N HIS A 58 8.43 6.60 3.94
CA HIS A 58 7.27 6.54 4.83
C HIS A 58 6.28 7.68 4.57
N ARG A 59 6.77 8.92 4.45
CA ARG A 59 5.91 10.08 4.17
C ARG A 59 5.14 9.93 2.87
N ARG A 60 5.78 9.42 1.81
CA ARG A 60 5.14 9.18 0.51
C ARG A 60 4.10 8.07 0.59
N LEU A 61 4.44 6.95 1.23
CA LEU A 61 3.51 5.83 1.44
C LEU A 61 2.28 6.26 2.24
N SER A 62 2.47 7.00 3.34
CA SER A 62 1.36 7.53 4.14
C SER A 62 0.43 8.43 3.32
N GLY A 63 0.98 9.25 2.42
CA GLY A 63 0.18 10.08 1.52
C GLY A 63 -0.69 9.28 0.56
N ILE A 64 -0.15 8.22 -0.03
CA ILE A 64 -0.89 7.32 -0.93
C ILE A 64 -2.00 6.59 -0.16
N LEU A 65 -1.68 6.02 0.99
CA LEU A 65 -2.65 5.30 1.84
C LEU A 65 -3.79 6.21 2.32
N PHE A 66 -3.47 7.45 2.69
CA PHE A 66 -4.46 8.43 3.09
C PHE A 66 -5.44 8.73 1.95
N LEU A 67 -4.94 8.94 0.73
CA LEU A 67 -5.77 9.17 -0.45
C LEU A 67 -6.63 7.95 -0.79
N GLN A 68 -6.05 6.74 -0.77
CA GLN A 68 -6.79 5.49 -0.96
C GLN A 68 -7.95 5.37 0.03
N TYR A 69 -7.70 5.64 1.32
CA TYR A 69 -8.73 5.63 2.35
C TYR A 69 -9.83 6.66 2.08
N GLN A 70 -9.47 7.89 1.71
CA GLN A 70 -10.46 8.93 1.38
C GLN A 70 -11.33 8.54 0.17
N THR A 71 -10.73 7.99 -0.88
CA THR A 71 -11.45 7.51 -2.07
C THR A 71 -12.41 6.38 -1.70
N ALA A 72 -11.96 5.40 -0.92
CA ALA A 72 -12.81 4.32 -0.45
C ALA A 72 -13.98 4.83 0.42
N LEU A 73 -13.70 5.75 1.35
CA LEU A 73 -14.72 6.36 2.19
C LEU A 73 -15.76 7.14 1.37
N GLN A 74 -15.31 7.87 0.36
CA GLN A 74 -16.21 8.62 -0.53
C GLN A 74 -17.08 7.67 -1.36
N ALA A 75 -16.50 6.61 -1.91
CA ALA A 75 -17.24 5.60 -2.67
C ALA A 75 -18.33 4.94 -1.83
N ILE A 76 -18.03 4.60 -0.57
CA ILE A 76 -19.01 4.06 0.39
C ILE A 76 -20.14 5.06 0.62
N LYS A 77 -19.84 6.35 0.84
CA LYS A 77 -20.86 7.39 1.05
C LYS A 77 -21.77 7.58 -0.16
N THR A 78 -21.24 7.46 -1.37
CA THR A 78 -22.03 7.67 -2.60
C THR A 78 -22.80 6.43 -3.05
N ALA A 79 -22.45 5.25 -2.56
CA ALA A 79 -23.14 4.00 -2.84
C ALA A 79 -24.35 3.75 -1.91
N MET A 80 -24.53 4.61 -0.90
CA MET A 80 -25.59 4.57 0.11
C MET A 80 -26.65 5.64 -0.20
#